data_AF-A0A1W9MK50-F1
#
_entry.id   AF-A0A1W9MK50-F1
#
_cell.length_a   1.000
_cell.length_b   1.000
_cell.length_c   1.000
_cell.angle_alpha   90.00
_cell.angle_beta   90.00
_cell.angle_gamma   90.00
#
_symmetry.space_group_name_H-M   'P 1'
#
loop_
_entity.id
_entity.type
_entity.pdbx_description
1 polymer ?
#
loop_
_entity_poly.entity_id
_entity_poly.type
_entity_poly.pdbx_seq_one_letter_code
_entity_poly.pdbx_strand_id
1 'polypeptide(L)'
;MNGGIEEFVKLFSENLWARKQFKSEENVRQEVKKFENNHDKLQRWKLKNKNLKTIPSRKLDKNFQFNPKKFEQNASKIHFIREVKNNRKIEMLNEEINIGESYVGERIWVTVDEIVHSLIVFHKAKDAKKFKQVKEMNYKIKNL
;
A
#
# COMPACT_ATOMS: atom_id res chain seq x y z
N MET A 1 0.49 -12.41 -12.80
CA MET A 1 0.17 -11.14 -13.49
C MET A 1 -0.80 -10.39 -12.58
N ASN A 2 -0.40 -9.23 -12.06
CA ASN A 2 -1.10 -8.50 -10.99
C ASN A 2 -2.21 -7.56 -11.49
N GLY A 3 -2.64 -7.69 -12.76
CA GLY A 3 -3.53 -6.72 -13.41
C GLY A 3 -4.85 -6.46 -12.67
N GLY A 4 -5.44 -7.47 -12.01
CA GLY A 4 -6.66 -7.26 -11.21
C GLY A 4 -6.43 -6.47 -9.91
N ILE A 5 -5.26 -6.65 -9.27
CA ILE A 5 -4.87 -5.87 -8.10
C ILE A 5 -4.54 -4.43 -8.52
N GLU A 6 -3.83 -4.26 -9.63
CA GLU A 6 -3.50 -2.95 -10.19
C GLU A 6 -4.75 -2.18 -10.64
N GLU A 7 -5.74 -2.85 -11.27
CA GLU A 7 -7.02 -2.27 -11.64
C GLU A 7 -7.83 -1.85 -10.41
N PHE A 8 -7.89 -2.69 -9.38
CA PHE A 8 -8.56 -2.34 -8.12
C PHE A 8 -7.91 -1.12 -7.45
N VAL A 9 -6.58 -1.10 -7.31
CA VAL A 9 -5.85 0.01 -6.69
C VAL A 9 -6.05 1.29 -7.48
N LYS A 10 -6.01 1.23 -8.81
CA LYS A 10 -6.32 2.37 -9.68
C LYS A 10 -7.74 2.88 -9.44
N LEU A 11 -8.74 2.02 -9.51
CA LEU A 11 -10.15 2.39 -9.32
C LEU A 11 -10.41 2.93 -7.91
N PHE A 12 -9.77 2.37 -6.90
CA PHE A 12 -9.85 2.82 -5.51
C PHE A 12 -9.28 4.25 -5.39
N SER A 13 -8.11 4.50 -5.96
CA SER A 13 -7.50 5.84 -5.97
C SER A 13 -8.36 6.86 -6.72
N GLU A 14 -8.80 6.53 -7.93
CA GLU A 14 -9.50 7.47 -8.82
C GLU A 14 -10.96 7.73 -8.41
N ASN A 15 -11.64 6.75 -7.82
CA ASN A 15 -13.08 6.86 -7.55
C ASN A 15 -13.42 7.04 -6.08
N LEU A 16 -12.54 6.63 -5.16
CA LEU A 16 -12.76 6.83 -3.73
C LEU A 16 -11.96 8.02 -3.22
N TRP A 17 -10.63 7.97 -3.31
CA TRP A 17 -9.77 9.01 -2.73
C TRP A 17 -9.84 10.35 -3.45
N ALA A 18 -9.83 10.35 -4.78
CA ALA A 18 -9.81 11.60 -5.55
C ALA A 18 -11.17 12.31 -5.64
N ARG A 19 -12.29 11.62 -5.40
CA ARG A 19 -13.65 12.15 -5.65
C ARG A 19 -14.47 12.44 -4.41
N LYS A 20 -14.06 11.92 -3.25
CA LYS A 20 -14.80 12.11 -2.00
C LYS A 20 -14.03 13.01 -1.05
N GLN A 21 -14.74 13.93 -0.43
CA GLN A 21 -14.26 14.62 0.76
C GLN A 21 -14.68 13.82 1.98
N PHE A 22 -13.70 13.44 2.80
CA PHE A 22 -13.93 12.67 4.01
C PHE A 22 -14.01 13.59 5.21
N LYS A 23 -15.04 13.41 6.02
CA LYS A 23 -15.31 14.28 7.18
C LYS A 23 -14.68 13.77 8.47
N SER A 24 -14.43 12.46 8.53
CA SER A 24 -13.88 11.76 9.70
C SER A 24 -13.35 10.39 9.29
N GLU A 25 -12.56 9.76 10.15
CA GLU A 25 -12.07 8.40 9.95
C GLU A 25 -13.23 7.38 9.81
N GLU A 26 -14.27 7.50 10.64
CA GLU A 26 -15.46 6.65 10.54
C GLU A 26 -16.14 6.81 9.17
N ASN A 27 -16.19 8.04 8.65
CA ASN A 27 -16.69 8.29 7.31
C ASN A 27 -15.83 7.62 6.23
N VAL A 28 -14.50 7.63 6.36
CA VAL A 28 -13.60 6.87 5.47
C VAL A 28 -13.94 5.38 5.51
N ARG A 29 -14.02 4.78 6.71
CA ARG A 29 -14.31 3.34 6.89
C ARG A 29 -15.64 2.95 6.24
N GLN A 30 -16.68 3.74 6.43
CA GLN A 30 -17.98 3.51 5.80
C GLN A 30 -17.92 3.63 4.28
N GLU A 31 -17.25 4.64 3.74
CA GLU A 31 -17.17 4.86 2.30
C GLU A 31 -16.29 3.83 1.59
N VAL A 32 -15.21 3.35 2.22
CA VAL A 32 -14.41 2.20 1.76
C VAL A 32 -15.28 0.96 1.66
N LYS A 33 -16.03 0.63 2.72
CA LYS A 33 -16.89 -0.56 2.75
C LYS A 33 -17.99 -0.50 1.67
N LYS A 34 -18.54 0.69 1.40
CA LYS A 34 -19.48 0.88 0.28
C LYS A 34 -18.81 0.63 -1.08
N PHE A 35 -17.60 1.14 -1.27
CA PHE A 35 -16.84 0.93 -2.50
C PHE A 35 -16.53 -0.55 -2.75
N GLU A 36 -16.02 -1.26 -1.75
CA GLU A 36 -15.70 -2.69 -1.84
C GLU A 36 -16.94 -3.51 -2.22
N ASN A 37 -18.06 -3.29 -1.53
CA ASN A 37 -19.32 -3.97 -1.83
C ASN A 37 -19.80 -3.71 -3.27
N ASN A 38 -19.65 -2.48 -3.77
CA ASN A 38 -20.05 -2.14 -5.13
C ASN A 38 -19.09 -2.76 -6.16
N HIS A 39 -17.79 -2.71 -5.90
CA HIS A 39 -16.78 -3.35 -6.74
C HIS A 39 -17.04 -4.86 -6.84
N ASP A 40 -17.28 -5.54 -5.72
CA ASP A 40 -17.55 -6.98 -5.68
C ASP A 40 -18.82 -7.35 -6.43
N LYS A 41 -19.90 -6.56 -6.29
CA LYS A 41 -21.13 -6.77 -7.07
C LYS A 41 -20.86 -6.65 -8.57
N LEU A 42 -20.10 -5.63 -8.99
CA LEU A 42 -19.73 -5.42 -10.39
C LEU A 42 -18.85 -6.56 -10.92
N GLN A 43 -17.87 -7.03 -10.13
CA GLN A 43 -17.03 -8.16 -10.53
C GLN A 43 -17.84 -9.45 -10.64
N ARG A 44 -18.72 -9.75 -9.68
CA ARG A 44 -19.64 -10.90 -9.77
C ARG A 44 -20.51 -10.83 -11.03
N TRP A 45 -21.01 -9.65 -11.37
CA TRP A 45 -21.78 -9.45 -12.60
C TRP A 45 -20.93 -9.66 -13.86
N LYS A 46 -19.74 -9.05 -13.94
CA LYS A 46 -18.79 -9.21 -15.07
C LYS A 46 -18.38 -10.66 -15.30
N LEU A 47 -18.32 -11.45 -14.22
CA LEU A 47 -17.87 -12.83 -14.23
C LEU A 47 -19.02 -13.85 -14.36
N LYS A 48 -20.28 -13.42 -14.28
CA LYS A 48 -21.48 -14.29 -14.22
C LYS A 48 -21.57 -15.31 -15.36
N ASN A 49 -21.11 -14.93 -16.56
CA ASN A 49 -21.20 -15.78 -17.77
C ASN A 49 -19.82 -16.23 -18.27
N LYS A 50 -18.75 -16.05 -17.48
CA LYS A 50 -17.41 -16.50 -17.86
C LYS A 50 -17.18 -17.90 -17.31
N ASN A 51 -16.71 -18.82 -18.16
CA ASN A 51 -16.17 -20.11 -17.73
C ASN A 51 -14.84 -19.89 -16.99
N LEU A 52 -14.95 -19.52 -15.73
CA LEU A 52 -13.80 -19.33 -14.86
C LEU A 52 -13.18 -20.69 -14.54
N LYS A 53 -11.90 -20.85 -14.85
CA LYS A 53 -11.13 -21.98 -14.35
C LYS A 53 -11.19 -21.94 -12.82
N THR A 54 -11.76 -22.97 -12.22
CA THR A 54 -11.82 -23.12 -10.77
C THR A 54 -10.39 -23.18 -10.26
N ILE A 55 -9.96 -22.14 -9.56
CA ILE A 55 -8.67 -22.19 -8.86
C ILE A 55 -8.87 -23.19 -7.73
N PRO A 56 -8.05 -24.26 -7.63
CA PRO A 56 -8.18 -25.20 -6.54
C PRO A 56 -7.99 -24.47 -5.22
N SER A 57 -9.05 -24.48 -4.40
CA SER A 57 -9.01 -23.99 -3.03
C SER A 57 -8.01 -24.85 -2.26
N ARG A 58 -6.85 -24.29 -1.94
CA ARG A 58 -5.94 -24.90 -0.97
C ARG A 58 -6.58 -24.70 0.40
N LYS A 59 -7.29 -25.72 0.88
CA LYS A 59 -7.71 -25.76 2.28
C LYS A 59 -6.44 -25.65 3.13
N LEU A 60 -6.45 -24.75 4.11
CA LEU A 60 -5.43 -24.71 5.15
C LEU A 60 -5.36 -26.09 5.80
N ASP A 61 -4.15 -26.55 6.09
CA ASP A 61 -3.92 -27.81 6.78
C ASP A 61 -4.73 -27.82 8.09
N LYS A 62 -5.34 -28.96 8.44
CA LYS A 62 -6.06 -29.12 9.71
C LYS A 62 -5.17 -28.83 10.92
N ASN A 63 -3.85 -29.00 10.75
CA ASN A 63 -2.84 -28.73 11.77
C ASN A 63 -2.23 -27.33 11.65
N PHE A 64 -2.74 -26.46 10.76
CA PHE A 64 -2.26 -25.09 10.66
C PHE A 64 -2.54 -24.33 11.95
N GLN A 65 -1.49 -24.00 12.68
CA GLN A 65 -1.56 -23.09 13.79
C GLN A 65 -1.17 -21.69 13.32
N PHE A 66 -2.15 -20.79 13.36
CA PHE A 66 -1.90 -19.37 13.17
C PHE A 66 -1.07 -18.86 14.34
N ASN A 67 0.18 -18.44 14.08
CA ASN A 67 1.01 -17.77 15.08
C ASN A 67 0.98 -16.25 14.84
N PRO A 68 0.14 -15.50 15.57
CA PRO A 68 0.02 -14.05 15.40
C PRO A 68 1.33 -13.31 15.72
N LYS A 69 2.19 -13.85 16.59
CA LYS A 69 3.47 -13.21 16.96
C LYS A 69 4.44 -13.07 15.78
N LYS A 70 4.31 -13.91 14.76
CA LYS A 70 5.10 -13.76 13.51
C LYS A 70 4.66 -12.53 12.68
N PHE A 71 3.46 -12.01 12.93
CA PHE A 71 2.92 -10.84 12.24
C PHE A 71 3.02 -9.56 13.07
N GLU A 72 3.09 -9.66 14.41
CA GLU A 72 3.29 -8.53 15.32
C GLU A 72 4.53 -7.67 14.95
N GLN A 73 5.60 -8.28 14.43
CA GLN A 73 6.82 -7.56 14.01
C GLN A 73 6.62 -6.57 12.85
N ASN A 74 5.54 -6.71 12.07
CA ASN A 74 5.24 -5.86 10.93
C ASN A 74 3.96 -5.03 11.11
N ALA A 75 3.19 -5.25 12.17
CA ALA A 75 1.93 -4.54 12.40
C ALA A 75 2.14 -3.03 12.59
N SER A 76 3.32 -2.61 13.05
CA SER A 76 3.72 -1.20 13.20
C SER A 76 4.45 -0.62 12.00
N LYS A 77 4.74 -1.45 10.97
CA LYS A 77 5.55 -1.05 9.82
C LYS A 77 4.67 -0.83 8.60
N ILE A 78 4.62 0.42 8.15
CA ILE A 78 3.87 0.81 6.95
C ILE A 78 4.85 1.00 5.81
N HIS A 79 4.61 0.30 4.70
CA HIS A 79 5.48 0.36 3.52
C HIS A 79 4.82 1.15 2.39
N PHE A 80 5.59 2.07 1.79
CA PHE A 80 5.20 2.84 0.62
C PHE A 80 6.21 2.65 -0.51
N ILE A 81 5.72 2.64 -1.75
CA ILE A 81 6.56 2.85 -2.93
C ILE A 81 6.19 4.22 -3.49
N ARG A 82 7.17 5.10 -3.64
CA ARG A 82 6.98 6.47 -4.14
C ARG A 82 8.05 6.81 -5.17
N GLU A 83 7.66 7.59 -6.17
CA GLU A 83 8.58 8.19 -7.11
C GLU A 83 9.01 9.55 -6.56
N VAL A 84 10.31 9.82 -6.59
CA VAL A 84 10.84 11.11 -6.19
C VAL A 84 10.56 12.13 -7.30
N LYS A 85 9.80 13.16 -6.96
CA LYS A 85 9.41 14.23 -7.90
C LYS A 85 10.60 15.13 -8.24
N ASN A 86 10.46 15.96 -9.27
CA ASN A 86 11.50 16.91 -9.70
C ASN A 86 11.91 17.91 -8.61
N ASN A 87 11.02 18.18 -7.64
CA ASN A 87 11.32 18.99 -6.47
C ASN A 87 12.11 18.23 -5.38
N ARG A 88 12.57 16.99 -5.67
CA ARG A 88 13.38 16.11 -4.80
C ARG A 88 12.61 15.54 -3.62
N LYS A 89 11.29 15.65 -3.65
CA LYS A 89 10.41 15.18 -2.57
C LYS A 89 9.58 13.98 -3.00
N ILE A 90 9.10 13.27 -1.99
CA ILE A 90 7.98 12.34 -2.12
C ILE A 90 6.80 12.86 -1.31
N GLU A 91 5.60 12.49 -1.76
CA GLU A 91 4.36 12.72 -1.04
C GLU A 91 3.89 11.42 -0.39
N MET A 92 3.75 11.44 0.93
CA MET A 92 3.19 10.33 1.69
C MET A 92 2.47 10.84 2.93
N LEU A 93 1.32 10.25 3.26
CA LEU A 93 0.51 10.62 4.42
C LEU A 93 0.17 12.13 4.50
N ASN A 94 -0.07 12.77 3.35
CA ASN A 94 -0.29 14.22 3.19
C ASN A 94 0.89 15.10 3.63
N GLU A 95 2.09 14.53 3.71
CA GLU A 95 3.33 15.24 4.00
C GLU A 95 4.29 15.13 2.81
N GLU A 96 5.10 16.18 2.60
CA GLU A 96 6.18 16.15 1.64
C GLU A 96 7.52 15.89 2.33
N ILE A 97 8.25 14.86 1.88
CA ILE A 97 9.52 14.46 2.48
C ILE A 97 10.63 14.61 1.45
N ASN A 98 11.64 15.41 1.78
CA ASN A 98 12.82 15.59 0.92
C ASN A 98 13.72 14.34 0.98
N ILE A 99 14.00 13.77 -0.19
CA ILE A 99 14.85 12.58 -0.36
C ILE A 99 16.26 12.97 -0.79
N GLY A 100 16.41 14.03 -1.58
CA GLY A 100 17.68 14.52 -2.11
C GLY A 100 17.76 14.46 -3.65
N GLU A 101 18.75 15.16 -4.21
CA GLU A 101 18.92 15.34 -5.66
C GLU A 101 19.20 14.04 -6.42
N SER A 102 19.96 13.12 -5.82
CA SER A 102 20.48 11.92 -6.49
C SER A 102 19.41 10.88 -6.88
N TYR A 103 18.15 11.11 -6.51
CA TYR A 103 17.07 10.14 -6.68
C TYR A 103 15.89 10.68 -7.48
N VAL A 104 15.96 11.87 -8.07
CA VAL A 104 14.87 12.44 -8.87
C VAL A 104 14.49 11.48 -10.02
N GLY A 105 13.21 11.17 -10.15
CA GLY A 105 12.69 10.20 -11.12
C GLY A 105 12.84 8.73 -10.72
N GLU A 106 13.56 8.43 -9.64
CA GLU A 106 13.71 7.07 -9.13
C GLU A 106 12.51 6.68 -8.25
N ARG A 107 12.23 5.37 -8.23
CA ARG A 107 11.28 4.78 -7.28
C ARG A 107 12.01 4.32 -6.02
N ILE A 108 11.54 4.82 -4.89
CA ILE A 108 12.04 4.46 -3.57
C ILE A 108 11.01 3.69 -2.77
N TRP A 109 11.50 2.83 -1.90
CA TRP A 109 10.72 2.13 -0.89
C TRP A 109 10.87 2.86 0.43
N VAL A 110 9.77 3.22 1.07
CA VAL A 110 9.77 3.87 2.38
C VAL A 110 9.10 2.95 3.38
N THR A 111 9.71 2.81 4.56
CA THR A 111 9.14 2.10 5.71
C THR A 111 8.99 3.09 6.84
N VAL A 112 7.76 3.27 7.33
CA VAL A 112 7.47 3.97 8.58
C VAL A 112 7.33 2.92 9.66
N ASP A 113 8.05 3.05 10.77
CA ASP A 113 7.88 2.22 11.95
C ASP A 113 7.28 3.05 13.09
N GLU A 114 6.04 2.74 13.45
CA GLU A 114 5.28 3.47 14.47
C GLU A 114 5.77 3.18 15.90
N ILE A 115 6.44 2.04 16.15
CA ILE A 115 6.92 1.71 17.50
C ILE A 115 8.14 2.56 17.84
N VAL A 116 9.11 2.61 16.93
CA VAL A 116 10.36 3.35 17.13
C VAL A 116 10.31 4.77 16.58
N HIS A 117 9.17 5.17 15.98
CA HIS A 117 8.95 6.49 15.41
C HIS A 117 10.04 6.88 14.40
N SER A 118 10.27 6.01 13.42
CA SER A 118 11.26 6.23 12.37
C SER A 118 10.69 6.05 10.97
N LEU A 119 11.36 6.69 10.01
CA LEU A 119 11.13 6.51 8.58
C LEU A 119 12.45 6.14 7.93
N ILE A 120 12.46 5.01 7.23
CA ILE A 120 13.61 4.46 6.54
C ILE A 120 13.32 4.40 5.05
N VAL A 121 14.20 4.99 4.25
CA VAL A 121 14.14 5.01 2.79
C VAL A 121 15.16 4.05 2.23
N PHE A 122 14.69 3.19 1.34
CA PHE A 122 15.49 2.25 0.58
C PHE A 122 15.40 2.55 -0.91
N HIS A 123 16.52 2.40 -1.60
CA HIS A 123 16.61 2.49 -3.05
C HIS A 123 17.25 1.22 -3.61
N LYS A 124 16.75 0.76 -4.75
CA LYS A 124 17.37 -0.31 -5.53
C LYS A 124 17.68 0.23 -6.91
N ALA A 125 18.95 0.49 -7.17
CA ALA A 125 19.41 0.84 -8.50
C ALA A 125 19.07 -0.27 -9.50
N LYS A 126 18.89 0.10 -10.77
CA LYS A 126 18.43 -0.78 -11.86
C LYS A 126 19.20 -2.12 -11.92
N ASP A 127 20.52 -2.07 -11.73
CA ASP A 127 21.40 -3.24 -11.83
C ASP A 127 21.75 -3.87 -10.46
N ALA A 128 21.21 -3.34 -9.37
CA ALA A 128 21.48 -3.84 -8.02
C ALA A 128 20.60 -5.06 -7.70
N LYS A 129 21.20 -6.09 -7.10
CA LYS A 129 20.45 -7.27 -6.62
C LYS A 129 19.64 -7.01 -5.34
N LYS A 130 20.03 -6.01 -4.54
CA LYS A 130 19.45 -5.72 -3.21
C LYS A 130 19.11 -4.24 -3.07
N PHE A 131 18.10 -3.96 -2.26
CA PHE A 131 17.82 -2.61 -1.78
C PHE A 131 18.93 -2.14 -0.84
N LYS A 132 19.27 -0.87 -0.91
CA LYS A 132 20.19 -0.18 0.02
C LYS A 132 19.40 0.86 0.77
N GLN A 133 19.62 0.96 2.09
CA GLN A 133 19.15 2.07 2.88
C GLN A 133 19.89 3.34 2.43
N VAL A 134 19.13 4.38 2.12
CA VAL A 134 19.67 5.67 1.64
C VAL A 134 19.37 6.81 2.59
N LYS A 135 18.34 6.65 3.44
CA LYS A 135 17.98 7.65 4.44
C LYS A 135 17.27 7.00 5.60
N GLU A 136 17.50 7.52 6.79
CA GLU A 136 16.73 7.23 7.99
C GLU A 136 16.52 8.54 8.74
N MET A 137 15.33 8.72 9.29
CA MET A 137 14.99 9.91 10.07
C MET A 137 13.96 9.57 11.14
N ASN A 138 13.96 10.37 12.21
CA ASN A 138 12.86 10.35 13.17
C ASN A 138 11.58 10.82 12.48
N TYR A 139 10.52 10.04 12.62
CA TYR A 139 9.25 10.28 11.97
C TYR A 139 8.11 9.76 12.84
N LYS A 140 7.17 10.63 13.15
CA LYS A 140 5.96 10.28 13.87
C LYS A 140 4.76 10.73 13.04
N ILE A 141 3.84 9.80 12.83
CA ILE A 141 2.57 10.12 12.18
C ILE A 141 1.80 11.02 13.14
N LYS A 142 1.47 12.23 12.69
CA LYS A 142 0.83 13.26 13.54
C LYS A 142 -0.68 13.10 13.66
N ASN A 143 -1.32 12.36 12.74
CA ASN A 143 -2.77 12.35 12.53
C ASN A 143 -3.38 10.92 12.51
N LEU A 144 -2.85 10.00 13.31
CA LEU A 144 -3.52 8.72 13.61
C LEU A 144 -4.23 8.79 14.96
#